data_AF-A0A3C0W0M8-F1
#
_entry.id   AF-A0A3C0W0M8-F1
#
_cell.length_a   1.000
_cell.length_b   1.000
_cell.length_c   1.000
_cell.angle_alpha   90.00
_cell.angle_beta   90.00
_cell.angle_gamma   90.00
#
_symmetry.space_group_name_H-M   'P 1'
#
loop_
_entity.id
_entity.type
_entity.pdbx_description
1 polymer ?
#
loop_
_entity_poly.entity_id
_entity_poly.type
_entity_poly.pdbx_seq_one_letter_code
_entity_poly.pdbx_strand_id
1 'polypeptide(L)'
;MNKNKPKNTFCGQLNRREYLHQMGGGFSSLAMAGLLAKDGFIQSQAVAADGKTPWANPLAPKDPPLPAKAKNVIFLFMYGGPSHMDTFEYKPELYPLDGKTIKVKTFGRGGKKDGGRVVGPKWKFKQYGQCGKYVSDLFPNIGRHVDKISFLHSMTADSPIHGSAMLMMNSGSLLSGRPSMGSWVNYGLGSVNENLP
;
A
#
# COMPACT_ATOMS: atom_id res chain seq x y z
N MET A 1 -69.33 -17.38 14.28
CA MET A 1 -68.08 -17.86 14.94
C MET A 1 -66.97 -17.90 13.88
N ASN A 2 -65.79 -17.29 13.96
CA ASN A 2 -65.22 -16.23 14.77
C ASN A 2 -64.17 -15.55 13.84
N LYS A 3 -64.40 -14.30 13.41
CA LYS A 3 -63.55 -13.55 12.46
C LYS A 3 -62.36 -12.86 13.16
N ASN A 4 -61.76 -13.50 14.16
CA ASN A 4 -60.62 -12.95 14.93
C ASN A 4 -59.39 -13.85 14.76
N LYS A 5 -58.77 -13.82 13.57
CA LYS A 5 -57.35 -14.15 13.48
C LYS A 5 -56.58 -12.82 13.56
N PRO A 6 -55.67 -12.63 14.54
CA PRO A 6 -54.85 -11.43 14.60
C PRO A 6 -54.03 -11.33 13.30
N LYS A 7 -54.14 -10.19 12.60
CA LYS A 7 -53.45 -9.95 11.32
C LYS A 7 -51.95 -9.69 11.44
N ASN A 8 -51.38 -9.73 12.65
CA ASN A 8 -49.97 -9.44 12.92
C ASN A 8 -49.31 -10.50 13.81
N THR A 9 -49.59 -11.79 13.60
CA THR A 9 -48.79 -12.84 14.23
C THR A 9 -47.52 -13.09 13.42
N PHE A 10 -46.40 -12.65 13.99
CA PHE A 10 -45.02 -12.71 13.48
C PHE A 10 -44.45 -14.14 13.29
N CYS A 11 -45.27 -15.20 13.33
CA CYS A 11 -44.76 -16.57 13.22
C CYS A 11 -45.65 -17.40 12.28
N GLY A 12 -45.11 -17.78 11.12
CA GLY A 12 -45.75 -18.79 10.27
C GLY A 12 -45.06 -19.05 8.94
N GLN A 13 -45.09 -18.10 8.01
CA GLN A 13 -44.43 -18.22 6.71
C GLN A 13 -44.13 -16.81 6.20
N LEU A 14 -42.87 -16.37 6.20
CA LEU A 14 -42.50 -15.14 5.52
C LEU A 14 -42.81 -15.32 4.04
N ASN A 15 -43.84 -14.64 3.53
CA ASN A 15 -44.08 -14.62 2.10
C ASN A 15 -42.87 -13.96 1.41
N ARG A 16 -42.55 -14.39 0.18
CA ARG A 16 -41.36 -13.92 -0.55
C ARG A 16 -41.25 -12.38 -0.58
N ARG A 17 -42.37 -11.67 -0.67
CA ARG A 17 -42.42 -10.20 -0.73
C ARG A 17 -41.98 -9.58 0.60
N GLU A 18 -42.46 -10.11 1.71
CA GLU A 18 -42.15 -9.64 3.06
C GLU A 18 -40.72 -9.99 3.45
N TYR A 19 -40.23 -11.16 3.04
CA TYR A 19 -38.81 -11.51 3.17
C TYR A 19 -37.91 -10.54 2.40
N LEU A 20 -38.21 -10.25 1.13
CA LEU A 20 -37.45 -9.29 0.33
C LEU A 20 -37.53 -7.87 0.90
N HIS A 21 -38.68 -7.47 1.43
CA HIS A 21 -38.87 -6.17 2.06
C HIS A 21 -38.07 -6.06 3.37
N GLN A 22 -38.08 -7.09 4.23
CA GLN A 22 -37.31 -7.10 5.47
C GLN A 22 -35.80 -7.15 5.20
N MET A 23 -35.35 -7.97 4.25
CA MET A 23 -33.94 -8.02 3.84
C MET A 23 -33.47 -6.68 3.26
N GLY A 24 -34.18 -6.13 2.27
CA GLY A 24 -33.80 -4.89 1.62
C GLY A 24 -33.91 -3.68 2.55
N GLY A 25 -35.02 -3.58 3.28
CA GLY A 25 -35.26 -2.49 4.24
C GLY A 25 -34.33 -2.55 5.45
N GLY A 26 -34.05 -3.75 5.97
CA GLY A 26 -33.15 -3.95 7.12
C GLY A 26 -31.69 -3.69 6.80
N PHE A 27 -31.21 -4.07 5.60
CA PHE A 27 -29.84 -3.75 5.19
C PHE A 27 -29.68 -2.25 4.91
N SER A 28 -30.66 -1.64 4.24
CA SER A 28 -30.63 -0.20 3.93
C SER A 28 -30.74 0.67 5.18
N SER A 29 -31.49 0.24 6.20
CA SER A 29 -31.62 0.97 7.46
C SER A 29 -30.30 1.04 8.22
N LEU A 30 -29.43 0.03 8.11
CA LEU A 30 -28.08 0.07 8.68
C LEU A 30 -27.22 1.17 8.03
N ALA A 31 -27.24 1.27 6.70
CA ALA A 31 -26.53 2.32 5.97
C ALA A 31 -27.06 3.72 6.34
N MET A 32 -28.38 3.88 6.38
CA MET A 32 -29.02 5.14 6.80
C MET A 32 -28.70 5.51 8.24
N ALA A 33 -28.72 4.55 9.17
CA ALA A 33 -28.33 4.77 10.55
C ALA A 33 -26.87 5.23 10.66
N GLY A 34 -25.96 4.67 9.85
CA GLY A 34 -24.58 5.11 9.77
C GLY A 34 -24.42 6.57 9.31
N LEU A 35 -25.17 6.98 8.28
CA LEU A 35 -25.17 8.37 7.80
C LEU A 35 -25.75 9.34 8.84
N LEU A 36 -26.89 9.00 9.44
CA LEU A 36 -27.52 9.81 10.48
C LEU A 36 -26.65 9.93 11.73
N ALA A 37 -25.90 8.88 12.10
CA ALA A 37 -24.92 8.93 13.17
C ALA A 37 -23.73 9.85 12.81
N LYS A 38 -23.24 9.79 11.56
CA LYS A 38 -22.14 10.65 11.08
C LYS A 38 -22.53 12.14 11.05
N ASP A 39 -23.76 12.44 10.67
CA ASP A 39 -24.30 13.81 10.64
C ASP A 39 -24.73 14.33 12.03
N GLY A 40 -24.52 13.53 13.09
CA GLY A 40 -24.84 13.91 14.47
C GLY A 40 -26.34 13.92 14.80
N PHE A 41 -27.19 13.39 13.92
CA PHE A 41 -28.63 13.22 14.16
C PHE A 41 -28.89 12.17 15.25
N ILE A 42 -28.13 11.07 15.22
CA ILE A 42 -28.13 10.06 16.29
C ILE A 42 -27.00 10.42 17.27
N GLN A 43 -27.32 11.15 18.34
CA GLN A 43 -26.36 11.55 19.36
C GLN A 43 -26.06 10.47 20.41
N SER A 44 -26.84 9.38 20.43
CA SER A 44 -26.56 8.23 21.29
C SER A 44 -25.33 7.49 20.77
N GLN A 45 -24.14 7.88 21.26
CA GLN A 45 -22.90 7.18 20.94
C GLN A 45 -22.96 5.74 21.45
N ALA A 46 -22.43 4.82 20.66
CA ALA A 46 -22.09 3.49 21.17
C ALA A 46 -21.13 3.66 22.34
N VAL A 47 -21.45 3.04 23.47
CA VAL A 47 -20.58 2.96 24.65
C VAL A 47 -19.99 1.56 24.73
N ALA A 48 -18.82 1.40 25.35
CA ALA A 48 -18.26 0.08 25.57
C ALA A 48 -19.14 -0.75 26.53
N ALA A 49 -18.74 -2.01 26.77
CA ALA A 49 -19.48 -2.93 27.64
C ALA A 49 -19.69 -2.41 29.08
N ASP A 50 -18.92 -1.42 29.53
CA ASP A 50 -19.06 -0.78 30.82
C ASP A 50 -20.19 0.29 30.88
N GLY A 51 -20.82 0.59 29.75
CA GLY A 51 -21.90 1.57 29.63
C GLY A 51 -21.47 3.02 29.86
N LYS A 52 -20.18 3.30 29.99
CA LYS A 52 -19.64 4.60 30.41
C LYS A 52 -18.61 5.14 29.45
N THR A 53 -17.75 4.29 28.89
CA THR A 53 -16.69 4.75 27.99
C THR A 53 -17.27 4.99 26.60
N PRO A 54 -17.18 6.23 26.08
CA PRO A 54 -17.58 6.53 24.71
C PRO A 54 -16.75 5.71 23.74
N TRP A 55 -17.36 5.25 22.65
CA TRP A 55 -16.60 4.66 21.56
C TRP A 55 -15.63 5.68 20.97
N ALA A 56 -14.35 5.32 20.93
CA ALA A 56 -13.30 6.05 20.24
C ALA A 56 -12.82 5.21 19.07
N ASN A 57 -12.74 5.81 17.87
CA ASN A 57 -12.19 5.13 16.71
C ASN A 57 -10.72 4.75 17.01
N PRO A 58 -10.36 3.45 17.06
CA PRO A 58 -8.98 3.03 17.35
C PRO A 58 -7.98 3.46 16.26
N LEU A 59 -8.48 3.77 15.07
CA LEU A 59 -7.74 4.29 13.94
C LEU A 59 -7.87 5.82 13.80
N ALA A 60 -8.46 6.53 14.76
CA ALA A 60 -8.43 7.99 14.76
C ALA A 60 -6.97 8.48 14.67
N PRO A 61 -6.68 9.56 13.92
CA PRO A 61 -5.34 10.14 13.85
C PRO A 61 -4.78 10.41 15.25
N LYS A 62 -3.52 10.04 15.46
CA LYS A 62 -2.79 10.20 16.72
C LYS A 62 -1.62 11.15 16.51
N ASP A 63 -1.30 11.92 17.54
CA ASP A 63 -0.13 12.76 17.51
C ASP A 63 1.15 11.92 17.44
N PRO A 64 2.10 12.27 16.57
CA PRO A 64 3.36 11.55 16.49
C PRO A 64 4.16 11.75 17.79
N PRO A 65 4.93 10.74 18.22
CA PRO A 65 5.73 10.82 19.44
C PRO A 65 6.85 11.87 19.35
N LEU A 66 7.18 12.33 18.14
CA LEU A 66 8.19 13.35 17.86
C LEU A 66 7.63 14.38 16.87
N PRO A 67 8.07 15.65 16.94
CA PRO A 67 7.63 16.67 16.01
C PRO A 67 8.01 16.31 14.57
N ALA A 68 7.01 16.15 13.71
CA ALA A 68 7.21 15.82 12.31
C ALA A 68 7.72 17.04 11.53
N LYS A 69 8.84 16.89 10.82
CA LYS A 69 9.36 17.93 9.91
C LYS A 69 8.63 17.95 8.56
N ALA A 70 8.12 16.81 8.13
CA ALA A 70 7.38 16.66 6.87
C ALA A 70 5.88 16.56 7.15
N LYS A 71 5.07 17.27 6.34
CA LYS A 71 3.60 17.24 6.43
C LYS A 71 3.00 16.06 5.66
N ASN A 72 3.59 15.74 4.50
CA ASN A 72 3.12 14.70 3.59
C ASN A 72 4.32 13.92 3.04
N VAL A 73 4.12 12.61 2.85
CA VAL A 73 5.10 11.73 2.21
C VAL A 73 4.42 11.10 1.00
N ILE A 74 4.97 11.33 -0.19
CA ILE A 74 4.50 10.70 -1.43
C ILE A 74 5.43 9.54 -1.73
N PHE A 75 4.89 8.32 -1.68
CA PHE A 75 5.61 7.10 -2.01
C PHE A 75 5.20 6.60 -3.40
N LEU A 76 6.15 6.54 -4.33
CA LEU A 76 5.94 6.05 -5.68
C LEU A 76 6.64 4.70 -5.85
N PHE A 77 5.86 3.63 -5.92
CA PHE A 77 6.36 2.29 -6.24
C PHE A 77 6.15 2.00 -7.73
N MET A 78 7.24 1.84 -8.48
CA MET A 78 7.20 1.60 -9.92
C MET A 78 7.38 0.11 -10.21
N TYR A 79 6.29 -0.65 -10.17
CA TYR A 79 6.31 -2.07 -10.55
C TYR A 79 6.66 -2.23 -12.02
N GLY A 80 7.77 -2.93 -12.33
CA GLY A 80 8.29 -3.01 -13.69
C GLY A 80 8.92 -1.70 -14.19
N GLY A 81 9.28 -0.80 -13.28
CA GLY A 81 9.97 0.46 -13.60
C GLY A 81 11.34 0.26 -14.24
N PRO A 82 11.98 1.37 -14.68
CA PRO A 82 13.27 1.32 -15.33
C PRO A 82 14.36 0.76 -14.42
N SER A 83 15.37 0.12 -15.02
CA SER A 83 16.53 -0.38 -14.28
C SER A 83 17.28 0.75 -13.57
N HIS A 84 17.84 0.50 -12.38
CA HIS A 84 18.71 1.46 -11.70
C HIS A 84 19.92 1.83 -12.57
N MET A 85 20.41 0.86 -13.35
CA MET A 85 21.50 0.98 -14.32
C MET A 85 21.18 1.91 -15.49
N ASP A 86 19.90 2.14 -15.77
CA ASP A 86 19.43 3.02 -16.84
C ASP A 86 19.01 4.39 -16.31
N THR A 87 19.00 4.60 -14.99
CA THR A 87 18.46 5.80 -14.35
C THR A 87 19.55 6.61 -13.64
N PHE A 88 19.97 6.17 -12.46
CA PHE A 88 20.82 6.92 -11.54
C PHE A 88 22.11 6.19 -11.16
N GLU A 89 22.39 5.03 -11.75
CA GLU A 89 23.59 4.24 -11.44
C GLU A 89 24.44 4.03 -12.70
N TYR A 90 25.45 4.88 -12.87
CA TYR A 90 26.37 4.79 -13.98
C TYR A 90 27.43 3.71 -13.73
N LYS A 91 27.42 2.63 -14.52
CA LYS A 91 28.52 1.66 -14.57
C LYS A 91 29.07 1.58 -16.01
N PRO A 92 30.14 2.32 -16.32
CA PRO A 92 30.73 2.35 -17.66
C PRO A 92 31.18 0.97 -18.15
N GLU A 93 31.59 0.10 -17.23
CA GLU A 93 32.07 -1.26 -17.53
C GLU A 93 31.00 -2.16 -18.16
N LEU A 94 29.71 -1.84 -18.01
CA LEU A 94 28.63 -2.65 -18.58
C LEU A 94 28.38 -2.39 -20.08
N TYR A 95 28.75 -1.23 -20.61
CA TYR A 95 28.57 -0.92 -22.03
C TYR A 95 29.28 -1.92 -22.97
N PRO A 96 30.59 -2.22 -22.79
CA PRO A 96 31.27 -3.20 -23.66
C PRO A 96 30.80 -4.65 -23.43
N LEU A 97 30.02 -4.92 -22.37
CA LEU A 97 29.50 -6.24 -22.03
C LEU A 97 28.08 -6.47 -22.57
N ASP A 98 27.43 -5.46 -23.15
CA ASP A 98 26.08 -5.59 -23.67
C ASP A 98 25.94 -6.75 -24.65
N GLY A 99 24.95 -7.62 -24.40
CA GLY A 99 24.69 -8.80 -25.21
C GLY A 99 25.65 -9.98 -24.98
N LYS A 100 26.75 -9.81 -24.24
CA LYS A 100 27.71 -10.87 -23.95
C LYS A 100 27.26 -11.70 -22.75
N THR A 101 27.64 -12.98 -22.75
CA THR A 101 27.47 -13.86 -21.59
C THR A 101 28.75 -13.84 -20.77
N ILE A 102 28.65 -13.46 -19.50
CA ILE A 102 29.77 -13.46 -18.55
C ILE A 102 29.61 -14.59 -17.54
N LYS A 103 30.73 -15.06 -16.98
CA LYS A 103 30.74 -16.02 -15.87
C LYS A 103 30.37 -15.28 -14.58
N VAL A 104 29.10 -15.34 -14.23
CA VAL A 104 28.58 -14.74 -12.99
C VAL A 104 27.54 -15.70 -12.41
N LYS A 105 27.61 -15.89 -11.10
CA LYS A 105 26.62 -16.67 -10.37
C LYS A 105 25.31 -15.88 -10.34
N THR A 106 24.31 -16.36 -11.04
CA THR A 106 22.95 -15.79 -11.05
C THR A 106 22.01 -16.72 -10.31
N PHE A 107 20.98 -16.14 -9.70
CA PHE A 107 19.91 -16.87 -9.05
C PHE A 107 18.58 -16.25 -9.48
N GLY A 108 17.64 -17.07 -9.94
CA GLY A 108 16.35 -16.62 -10.44
C GLY A 108 15.31 -17.73 -10.45
N ARG A 109 14.20 -17.50 -11.16
CA ARG A 109 13.11 -18.50 -11.28
C ARG A 109 13.56 -19.86 -11.81
N GLY A 110 14.61 -19.89 -12.65
CA GLY A 110 15.19 -21.11 -13.21
C GLY A 110 16.33 -21.71 -12.37
N GLY A 111 16.49 -21.33 -11.11
CA GLY A 111 17.55 -21.81 -10.22
C GLY A 111 18.85 -21.01 -10.31
N LYS A 112 19.93 -21.60 -9.80
CA LYS A 112 21.29 -21.03 -9.84
C LYS A 112 21.98 -21.37 -11.15
N LYS A 113 22.67 -20.41 -11.76
CA LYS A 113 23.46 -20.60 -12.99
C LYS A 113 24.82 -19.91 -12.84
N ASP A 114 25.85 -20.46 -13.49
CA ASP A 114 27.22 -19.89 -13.47
C ASP A 114 27.52 -18.96 -14.66
N GLY A 115 26.50 -18.61 -15.43
CA GLY A 115 26.60 -17.67 -16.54
C GLY A 115 25.33 -16.82 -16.68
N GLY A 116 25.52 -15.55 -17.03
CA GLY A 116 24.45 -14.58 -17.25
C GLY A 116 24.72 -13.72 -18.48
N ARG A 117 23.71 -13.56 -19.33
CA ARG A 117 23.75 -12.58 -20.42
C ARG A 117 23.58 -11.19 -19.82
N VAL A 118 24.53 -10.30 -20.09
CA VAL A 118 24.46 -8.91 -19.64
C VAL A 118 23.58 -8.13 -20.62
N VAL A 119 22.64 -7.36 -20.06
CA VAL A 119 21.95 -6.29 -20.78
C VAL A 119 22.61 -4.99 -20.31
N GLY A 120 23.40 -4.38 -21.19
CA GLY A 120 24.10 -3.15 -20.88
C GLY A 120 23.16 -1.94 -20.90
N PRO A 121 23.52 -0.83 -20.23
CA PRO A 121 22.75 0.40 -20.27
C PRO A 121 22.57 0.89 -21.71
N LYS A 122 21.39 1.43 -22.03
CA LYS A 122 21.08 1.96 -23.38
C LYS A 122 21.19 3.47 -23.49
N TRP A 123 21.35 4.13 -22.35
CA TRP A 123 21.26 5.57 -22.21
C TRP A 123 22.61 6.21 -21.98
N LYS A 124 22.74 7.51 -22.25
CA LYS A 124 23.96 8.26 -21.96
C LYS A 124 23.84 8.90 -20.60
N PHE A 125 24.95 8.97 -19.87
CA PHE A 125 25.00 9.61 -18.56
C PHE A 125 25.78 10.92 -18.63
N LYS A 126 25.34 11.87 -17.81
CA LYS A 126 25.98 13.16 -17.59
C LYS A 126 25.94 13.47 -16.11
N GLN A 127 26.98 14.14 -15.62
CA GLN A 127 27.00 14.64 -14.25
C GLN A 127 26.12 15.88 -14.14
N TYR A 128 25.38 15.98 -13.05
CA TYR A 128 24.55 17.13 -12.72
C TYR A 128 24.82 17.61 -11.30
N GLY A 129 24.44 18.86 -11.05
CA GLY A 129 24.51 19.48 -9.74
C GLY A 129 25.93 19.66 -9.24
N GLN A 130 26.04 20.17 -8.02
CA GLN A 130 27.31 20.31 -7.30
C GLN A 130 27.80 18.95 -6.77
N CYS A 131 26.88 18.02 -6.49
CA CYS A 131 27.23 16.67 -6.07
C CYS A 131 27.81 15.81 -7.20
N GLY A 132 27.79 16.28 -8.45
CA GLY A 132 28.36 15.57 -9.60
C GLY A 132 27.68 14.24 -9.90
N LYS A 133 26.41 14.08 -9.50
CA LYS A 133 25.67 12.83 -9.65
C LYS A 133 25.46 12.52 -11.13
N TYR A 134 25.89 11.33 -11.56
CA TYR A 134 25.57 10.81 -12.89
C TYR A 134 24.08 10.48 -12.99
N VAL A 135 23.41 11.06 -13.98
CA VAL A 135 22.01 10.79 -14.32
C VAL A 135 21.89 10.54 -15.82
N SER A 136 21.06 9.55 -16.16
CA SER A 136 20.71 9.19 -17.52
C SER A 136 20.00 10.34 -18.25
N ASP A 137 20.19 10.41 -19.57
CA ASP A 137 19.49 11.33 -20.46
C ASP A 137 17.98 11.07 -20.56
N LEU A 138 17.47 9.97 -19.98
CA LEU A 138 16.04 9.76 -19.71
C LEU A 138 15.42 10.79 -18.77
N PHE A 139 16.18 11.28 -17.79
CA PHE A 139 15.66 12.14 -16.72
C PHE A 139 16.39 13.47 -16.63
N PRO A 140 16.46 14.26 -17.73
CA PRO A 140 17.26 15.48 -17.76
C PRO A 140 16.74 16.55 -16.80
N ASN A 141 15.42 16.59 -16.59
CA ASN A 141 14.79 17.54 -15.67
C ASN A 141 15.02 17.14 -14.20
N ILE A 142 15.02 15.84 -13.89
CA ILE A 142 15.37 15.36 -12.54
C ILE A 142 16.85 15.59 -12.25
N GLY A 143 17.71 15.42 -13.27
CA GLY A 143 19.14 15.74 -13.19
C GLY A 143 19.41 17.13 -12.64
N ARG A 144 18.61 18.15 -13.02
CA ARG A 144 18.75 19.53 -12.50
C ARG A 144 18.48 19.68 -11.00
N HIS A 145 17.93 18.68 -10.35
CA HIS A 145 17.52 18.71 -8.94
C HIS A 145 18.28 17.71 -8.06
N VAL A 146 19.35 17.07 -8.57
CA VAL A 146 20.09 16.02 -7.84
C VAL A 146 20.64 16.45 -6.49
N ASP A 147 21.00 17.73 -6.32
CA ASP A 147 21.49 18.26 -5.05
C ASP A 147 20.40 18.34 -3.96
N LYS A 148 19.13 18.19 -4.35
CA LYS A 148 17.97 18.12 -3.44
C LYS A 148 17.46 16.69 -3.25
N ILE A 149 18.12 15.70 -3.85
CA ILE A 149 17.70 14.30 -3.84
C ILE A 149 18.76 13.49 -3.10
N SER A 150 18.32 12.67 -2.14
CA SER A 150 19.17 11.66 -1.53
C SER A 150 18.99 10.34 -2.27
N PHE A 151 20.11 9.70 -2.62
CA PHE A 151 20.12 8.41 -3.29
C PHE A 151 20.59 7.33 -2.32
N LEU A 152 19.82 6.25 -2.20
CA LEU A 152 20.14 5.10 -1.36
C LEU A 152 20.52 3.90 -2.24
N HIS A 153 21.81 3.59 -2.33
CA HIS A 153 22.35 2.48 -3.14
C HIS A 153 22.70 1.23 -2.32
N SER A 154 22.17 1.12 -1.09
CA SER A 154 22.51 0.06 -0.14
C SER A 154 21.39 -0.96 0.06
N MET A 155 20.37 -0.96 -0.80
CA MET A 155 19.25 -1.88 -0.68
C MET A 155 19.60 -3.25 -1.26
N THR A 156 19.35 -4.29 -0.48
CA THR A 156 19.49 -5.70 -0.90
C THR A 156 18.14 -6.41 -0.76
N ALA A 157 17.95 -7.47 -1.53
CA ALA A 157 16.78 -8.33 -1.44
C ALA A 157 17.22 -9.79 -1.48
N ASP A 158 16.59 -10.62 -0.66
CA ASP A 158 16.92 -12.04 -0.56
C ASP A 158 16.28 -12.87 -1.69
N SER A 159 15.28 -12.30 -2.36
CA SER A 159 14.57 -12.96 -3.45
C SER A 159 14.69 -12.20 -4.77
N PRO A 160 15.02 -12.90 -5.86
CA PRO A 160 15.03 -12.33 -7.21
C PRO A 160 13.64 -12.30 -7.85
N ILE A 161 12.60 -12.80 -7.16
CA ILE A 161 11.25 -12.93 -7.70
C ILE A 161 10.41 -11.75 -7.21
N HIS A 162 9.74 -11.08 -8.15
CA HIS A 162 8.96 -9.87 -7.87
C HIS A 162 7.98 -10.02 -6.70
N GLY A 163 7.19 -11.11 -6.65
CA GLY A 163 6.19 -11.32 -5.60
C GLY A 163 6.77 -11.34 -4.19
N SER A 164 7.75 -12.21 -3.95
CA SER A 164 8.41 -12.34 -2.64
C SER A 164 9.28 -11.14 -2.28
N ALA A 165 9.91 -10.48 -3.27
CA ALA A 165 10.63 -9.23 -3.05
C ALA A 165 9.68 -8.08 -2.62
N MET A 166 8.46 -8.02 -3.18
CA MET A 166 7.45 -7.05 -2.76
C MET A 166 6.98 -7.29 -1.32
N LEU A 167 6.80 -8.55 -0.92
CA LEU A 167 6.51 -8.88 0.48
C LEU A 167 7.65 -8.42 1.39
N MET A 168 8.91 -8.65 1.00
CA MET A 168 10.08 -8.24 1.77
C MET A 168 10.18 -6.73 1.89
N MET A 169 9.96 -5.98 0.81
CA MET A 169 9.97 -4.52 0.82
C MET A 169 8.91 -3.95 1.78
N ASN A 170 7.71 -4.54 1.79
CA ASN A 170 6.60 -4.03 2.60
C ASN A 170 6.63 -4.52 4.04
N SER A 171 7.13 -5.74 4.31
CA SER A 171 6.97 -6.41 5.62
C SER A 171 8.28 -6.92 6.24
N GLY A 172 9.42 -6.73 5.56
CA GLY A 172 10.71 -7.30 5.97
C GLY A 172 10.77 -8.83 5.89
N SER A 173 9.80 -9.48 5.24
CA SER A 173 9.68 -10.94 5.15
C SER A 173 9.43 -11.40 3.72
N LEU A 174 10.06 -12.50 3.33
CA LEU A 174 9.75 -13.18 2.07
C LEU A 174 8.40 -13.91 2.10
N LEU A 175 7.96 -14.33 3.30
CA LEU A 175 6.71 -15.04 3.52
C LEU A 175 5.62 -14.06 3.93
N SER A 176 4.42 -14.30 3.40
CA SER A 176 3.21 -13.56 3.77
C SER A 176 2.84 -13.78 5.25
N GLY A 177 2.06 -12.85 5.81
CA GLY A 177 1.53 -12.92 7.17
C GLY A 177 2.20 -11.97 8.17
N ARG A 178 3.27 -11.26 7.78
CA ARG A 178 3.85 -10.19 8.60
C ARG A 178 3.16 -8.85 8.34
N PRO A 179 2.99 -8.00 9.37
CA PRO A 179 2.43 -6.65 9.19
C PRO A 179 3.30 -5.85 8.23
N SER A 180 2.65 -5.09 7.35
CA SER A 180 3.35 -4.20 6.42
C SER A 180 3.76 -2.90 7.11
N MET A 181 4.64 -2.14 6.48
CA MET A 181 4.99 -0.78 6.88
C MET A 181 3.72 0.08 7.06
N GLY A 182 2.74 -0.03 6.15
CA GLY A 182 1.47 0.67 6.25
C GLY A 182 0.65 0.25 7.48
N SER A 183 0.65 -1.03 7.83
CA SER A 183 0.00 -1.52 9.06
C SER A 183 0.63 -0.91 10.32
N TRP A 184 1.96 -0.81 10.38
CA TRP A 184 2.67 -0.18 11.50
C TRP A 184 2.39 1.32 11.60
N VAL A 185 2.36 2.02 10.45
CA VAL A 185 2.01 3.44 10.39
C VAL A 185 0.59 3.65 10.92
N ASN A 186 -0.38 2.88 10.44
CA ASN A 186 -1.77 3.00 10.88
C ASN A 186 -1.95 2.61 12.36
N TYR A 187 -1.20 1.63 12.85
CA TYR A 187 -1.22 1.25 14.26
C TYR A 187 -0.71 2.40 15.15
N GLY A 188 0.44 2.97 14.78
CA GLY A 188 1.12 4.00 15.56
C GLY A 188 0.49 5.40 15.47
N LEU A 189 0.03 5.80 14.29
CA LEU A 189 -0.45 7.16 14.01
C LEU A 189 -1.95 7.23 13.67
N GLY A 190 -2.65 6.11 13.61
CA GLY A 190 -4.00 6.07 13.08
C GLY A 190 -4.05 6.29 11.56
N SER A 191 -5.25 6.52 11.04
CA SER A 191 -5.52 6.79 9.63
C SER A 191 -6.34 8.06 9.51
N VAL A 192 -5.90 8.97 8.63
CA VAL A 192 -6.73 10.09 8.16
C VAL A 192 -7.71 9.66 7.06
N ASN A 193 -7.56 8.44 6.54
CA ASN A 193 -8.45 7.85 5.55
C ASN A 193 -9.50 6.96 6.24
N GLU A 194 -10.77 7.31 6.09
CA GLU A 194 -11.91 6.51 6.58
C GLU A 194 -12.27 5.36 5.64
N ASN A 195 -11.76 5.36 4.40
CA ASN A 195 -12.03 4.31 3.44
C ASN A 195 -11.04 3.16 3.62
N LEU A 196 -11.50 1.95 3.25
CA LEU A 196 -10.58 0.85 3.01
C LEU A 196 -9.60 1.24 1.88
N PRO A 197 -8.32 0.85 1.99
CA PRO A 197 -7.36 1.03 0.90
C PRO A 197 -7.78 0.30 -0.37
#